data_AF-A0A537TEQ0-F1
#
_entry.id   AF-A0A537TEQ0-F1
#
_cell.length_a   1.000
_cell.length_b   1.000
_cell.length_c   1.000
_cell.angle_alpha   90.00
_cell.angle_beta   90.00
_cell.angle_gamma   90.00
#
_symmetry.space_group_name_H-M   'P 1'
#
loop_
_entity.id
_entity.type
_entity.pdbx_description
1 polymer ?
#
loop_
_entity_poly.entity_id
_entity_poly.type
_entity_poly.pdbx_seq_one_letter_code
_entity_poly.pdbx_strand_id
1 'polypeptide(L)'
;PDKLAPTYPDSAVTRPFPFNAYYSEDEAPEVDGQDYKLEIGGMVDNTKSWALEELYALPQETQITRLVCVEGWSAIGKWSGTPLREFLRRVGADTRAKYVWFRCAEGYSTSIDMATALHPQTQMTFRFDGEILPRKYGFPMKLRMPTKLGFKNPKHVMEIAVTDKYLGGYWEDQGYNWFSGI
;
A
#
# COMPACT_ATOMS: atom_id res chain seq x y z
N PRO A 1 10.58 11.96 6.39
CA PRO A 1 10.49 12.63 5.08
C PRO A 1 9.22 13.49 5.03
N ASP A 2 9.36 14.80 4.97
CA ASP A 2 8.21 15.73 5.06
C ASP A 2 7.80 16.31 3.70
N LYS A 3 8.53 15.93 2.65
CA LYS A 3 8.28 16.40 1.29
C LYS A 3 7.12 15.62 0.67
N LEU A 4 6.03 16.33 0.40
CA LEU A 4 4.91 15.79 -0.35
C LEU A 4 5.27 15.58 -1.83
N ALA A 5 4.80 14.47 -2.39
CA ALA A 5 4.78 14.24 -3.82
C ALA A 5 3.78 15.19 -4.50
N PRO A 6 4.05 15.64 -5.74
CA PRO A 6 3.13 16.49 -6.49
C PRO A 6 1.74 15.86 -6.64
N THR A 7 0.73 16.71 -6.56
CA THR A 7 -0.66 16.38 -6.87
C THR A 7 -1.02 16.90 -8.26
N TYR A 8 -2.01 16.26 -8.89
CA TYR A 8 -2.41 16.56 -10.26
C TYR A 8 -3.93 16.77 -10.36
N PRO A 9 -4.41 17.50 -11.38
CA PRO A 9 -5.85 17.59 -11.64
C PRO A 9 -6.42 16.26 -12.15
N ASP A 10 -7.73 16.07 -12.02
CA ASP A 10 -8.44 14.87 -12.50
C ASP A 10 -8.26 14.62 -14.00
N SER A 11 -8.16 15.70 -14.78
CA SER A 11 -7.91 15.63 -16.23
C SER A 11 -6.57 14.98 -16.60
N ALA A 12 -5.63 14.87 -15.67
CA ALA A 12 -4.34 14.23 -15.89
C ALA A 12 -4.33 12.72 -15.58
N VAL A 13 -5.43 12.16 -15.06
CA VAL A 13 -5.51 10.74 -14.69
C VAL A 13 -5.41 9.85 -15.92
N THR A 14 -4.49 8.90 -15.89
CA THR A 14 -4.24 7.93 -16.97
C THR A 14 -5.32 6.85 -16.98
N ARG A 15 -5.99 6.68 -18.13
CA ARG A 15 -7.07 5.71 -18.35
C ARG A 15 -6.83 4.98 -19.68
N PRO A 16 -6.60 3.65 -19.70
CA PRO A 16 -6.43 2.77 -18.54
C PRO A 16 -5.11 3.02 -17.81
N PHE A 17 -5.09 2.78 -16.50
CA PHE A 17 -3.85 2.86 -15.72
C PHE A 17 -2.98 1.61 -15.98
N PRO A 18 -1.66 1.74 -16.19
CA PRO A 18 -0.82 0.58 -16.52
C PRO A 18 -0.80 -0.48 -15.41
N PHE A 19 -0.87 -1.74 -15.82
CA PHE A 19 -0.66 -2.87 -14.92
C PHE A 19 0.84 -3.01 -14.57
N ASN A 20 1.13 -3.49 -13.35
CA ASN A 20 2.49 -3.65 -12.86
C ASN A 20 2.55 -4.78 -11.81
N ALA A 21 3.33 -5.81 -12.06
CA ALA A 21 3.56 -6.93 -11.14
C ALA A 21 4.76 -7.75 -11.64
N TYR A 22 5.22 -8.70 -10.84
CA TYR A 22 6.20 -9.71 -11.25
C TYR A 22 5.55 -10.93 -11.93
N TYR A 23 4.23 -10.86 -12.15
CA TYR A 23 3.37 -11.86 -12.77
C TYR A 23 2.46 -11.19 -13.81
N SER A 24 1.80 -11.94 -14.69
CA SER A 24 0.87 -11.38 -15.68
C SER A 24 -0.52 -11.06 -15.09
N GLU A 25 -1.31 -10.21 -15.75
CA GLU A 25 -2.60 -9.74 -15.21
C GLU A 25 -3.59 -10.89 -14.90
N ASP A 26 -3.54 -11.96 -15.69
CA ASP A 26 -4.33 -13.18 -15.53
C ASP A 26 -3.90 -14.04 -14.32
N GLU A 27 -2.67 -13.87 -13.84
CA GLU A 27 -2.15 -14.54 -12.64
C GLU A 27 -2.42 -13.75 -11.35
N ALA A 28 -2.94 -12.52 -11.44
CA ALA A 28 -3.25 -11.73 -10.25
C ALA A 28 -4.17 -12.51 -9.28
N PRO A 29 -3.86 -12.54 -7.98
CA PRO A 29 -4.59 -13.39 -7.04
C PRO A 29 -6.04 -12.93 -6.93
N GLU A 30 -6.93 -13.91 -6.80
CA GLU A 30 -8.34 -13.68 -6.47
C GLU A 30 -8.50 -13.76 -4.96
N VAL A 31 -8.91 -12.65 -4.35
CA VAL A 31 -9.15 -12.55 -2.91
C VAL A 31 -10.64 -12.31 -2.73
N ASP A 32 -11.30 -13.17 -1.95
CA ASP A 32 -12.71 -12.98 -1.60
C ASP A 32 -12.85 -11.82 -0.60
N GLY A 33 -13.62 -10.80 -0.98
CA GLY A 33 -13.87 -9.64 -0.12
C GLY A 33 -14.79 -9.93 1.07
N GLN A 34 -15.62 -10.97 1.02
CA GLN A 34 -16.54 -11.34 2.11
C GLN A 34 -15.80 -11.99 3.28
N ASP A 35 -14.84 -12.86 2.97
CA ASP A 35 -14.02 -13.58 3.96
C ASP A 35 -12.72 -12.84 4.29
N TYR A 36 -12.46 -11.69 3.65
CA TYR A 36 -11.24 -10.94 3.84
C TYR A 36 -11.03 -10.51 5.30
N LYS A 37 -9.83 -10.79 5.81
CA LYS A 37 -9.33 -10.32 7.10
C LYS A 37 -7.92 -9.77 6.92
N LEU A 38 -7.75 -8.48 7.20
CA LEU A 38 -6.42 -7.89 7.31
C LEU A 38 -5.85 -8.22 8.69
N GLU A 39 -4.80 -9.04 8.72
CA GLU A 39 -4.10 -9.44 9.93
C GLU A 39 -3.17 -8.33 10.41
N ILE A 40 -3.15 -8.08 11.72
CA ILE A 40 -2.33 -7.04 12.35
C ILE A 40 -1.43 -7.68 13.40
N GLY A 41 -0.14 -7.40 13.33
CA GLY A 41 0.85 -8.03 14.18
C GLY A 41 1.98 -7.11 14.63
N GLY A 42 2.89 -7.70 15.41
CA GLY A 42 4.08 -7.03 15.91
C GLY A 42 3.79 -6.07 17.07
N MET A 43 4.44 -4.91 17.05
CA MET A 43 4.45 -3.92 18.13
C MET A 43 3.22 -3.01 18.06
N VAL A 44 2.05 -3.57 18.36
CA VAL A 44 0.74 -2.92 18.37
C VAL A 44 -0.01 -3.26 19.66
N ASP A 45 -0.89 -2.37 20.12
CA ASP A 45 -1.75 -2.63 21.27
C ASP A 45 -2.90 -3.60 20.95
N ASN A 46 -3.37 -3.61 19.70
CA ASN A 46 -4.51 -4.43 19.28
C ASN A 46 -4.20 -5.20 17.98
N THR A 47 -4.13 -6.53 18.09
CA THR A 47 -3.88 -7.46 16.98
C THR A 47 -5.16 -8.01 16.34
N LYS A 48 -6.34 -7.47 16.69
CA LYS A 48 -7.60 -7.86 16.04
C LYS A 48 -7.48 -7.69 14.53
N SER A 49 -7.79 -8.74 13.78
CA SER A 49 -7.91 -8.67 12.32
C SER A 49 -9.11 -7.85 11.89
N TRP A 50 -8.96 -7.10 10.80
CA TRP A 50 -9.99 -6.17 10.31
C TRP A 50 -10.72 -6.74 9.10
N ALA A 51 -12.04 -6.73 9.14
CA ALA A 51 -12.86 -7.07 7.99
C ALA A 51 -12.87 -5.90 6.97
N LEU A 52 -13.19 -6.21 5.72
CA LEU A 52 -13.12 -5.22 4.64
C LEU A 52 -14.10 -4.05 4.84
N GLU A 53 -15.29 -4.34 5.33
CA GLU A 53 -16.32 -3.35 5.66
C GLU A 53 -15.86 -2.39 6.77
N GLU A 54 -15.10 -2.87 7.75
CA GLU A 54 -14.54 -2.04 8.82
C GLU A 54 -13.48 -1.10 8.27
N LEU A 55 -12.64 -1.57 7.34
CA LEU A 55 -11.63 -0.77 6.66
C LEU A 55 -12.25 0.31 5.78
N TYR A 56 -13.34 0.00 5.07
CA TYR A 56 -14.06 0.96 4.23
C TYR A 56 -14.78 2.04 5.04
N ALA A 57 -15.16 1.76 6.29
CA ALA A 57 -15.79 2.72 7.19
C ALA A 57 -14.81 3.74 7.80
N LEU A 58 -13.50 3.51 7.67
CA LEU A 58 -12.48 4.46 8.15
C LEU A 58 -12.48 5.76 7.31
N PRO A 59 -12.00 6.88 7.86
CA PRO A 59 -11.87 8.12 7.10
C PRO A 59 -11.00 7.94 5.85
N GLN A 60 -11.54 8.30 4.70
CA GLN A 60 -10.84 8.18 3.41
C GLN A 60 -10.50 9.54 2.83
N GLU A 61 -9.34 9.60 2.17
CA GLU A 61 -8.87 10.74 1.40
C GLU A 61 -8.69 10.33 -0.06
N THR A 62 -8.85 11.26 -0.99
CA THR A 62 -8.52 11.03 -2.40
C THR A 62 -7.24 11.76 -2.75
N GLN A 63 -6.32 11.04 -3.39
CA GLN A 63 -5.04 11.57 -3.84
C GLN A 63 -4.87 11.29 -5.33
N ILE A 64 -4.61 12.35 -6.11
CA ILE A 64 -4.23 12.22 -7.52
C ILE A 64 -2.73 12.41 -7.62
N THR A 65 -2.00 11.30 -7.72
CA THR A 65 -0.53 11.28 -7.63
C THR A 65 0.09 10.41 -8.72
N ARG A 66 1.36 10.67 -9.03
CA ARG A 66 2.12 9.88 -9.99
C ARG A 66 2.71 8.64 -9.34
N LEU A 67 2.53 7.48 -9.97
CA LEU A 67 3.32 6.28 -9.71
C LEU A 67 4.47 6.25 -10.71
N VAL A 68 5.68 6.00 -10.23
CA VAL A 68 6.87 5.80 -11.06
C VAL A 68 7.27 4.35 -10.93
N CYS A 69 7.24 3.61 -12.04
CA CYS A 69 7.63 2.21 -12.04
C CYS A 69 9.13 2.08 -12.29
N VAL A 70 9.72 1.05 -11.70
CA VAL A 70 11.15 0.70 -11.92
C VAL A 70 11.40 0.28 -13.38
N GLU A 71 10.35 -0.15 -14.08
CA GLU A 71 10.37 -0.56 -15.50
C GLU A 71 10.48 0.63 -16.49
N GLY A 72 10.70 1.85 -16.00
CA GLY A 72 10.99 3.01 -16.85
C GLY A 72 9.77 3.82 -17.31
N TRP A 73 8.58 3.55 -16.77
CA TRP A 73 7.37 4.32 -17.07
C TRP A 73 6.77 4.98 -15.82
N SER A 74 5.90 5.97 -16.02
CA SER A 74 5.13 6.58 -14.94
C SER A 74 3.70 6.91 -15.39
N ALA A 75 2.76 6.90 -14.46
CA ALA A 75 1.36 7.20 -14.74
C ALA A 75 0.72 7.95 -13.56
N ILE A 76 -0.24 8.81 -13.85
CA ILE A 76 -0.98 9.55 -12.83
C ILE A 76 -2.27 8.79 -12.54
N GLY A 77 -2.51 8.48 -11.27
CA GLY A 77 -3.71 7.78 -10.84
C GLY A 77 -4.44 8.53 -9.73
N LYS A 78 -5.76 8.36 -9.70
CA LYS A 78 -6.65 8.86 -8.65
C LYS A 78 -6.97 7.71 -7.70
N TRP A 79 -6.46 7.79 -6.48
CA TRP A 79 -6.53 6.73 -5.48
C TRP A 79 -7.30 7.23 -4.27
N SER A 80 -8.18 6.41 -3.72
CA SER A 80 -8.91 6.76 -2.49
C SER A 80 -8.81 5.66 -1.45
N GLY A 81 -8.65 6.10 -0.20
CA GLY A 81 -8.62 5.22 0.97
C GLY A 81 -8.06 5.90 2.22
N THR A 82 -7.75 5.11 3.23
CA THR A 82 -7.37 5.58 4.57
C THR A 82 -5.87 5.90 4.64
N PRO A 83 -5.45 7.08 5.12
CA PRO A 83 -4.05 7.34 5.43
C PRO A 83 -3.49 6.28 6.40
N LEU A 84 -2.36 5.66 6.08
CA LEU A 84 -1.81 4.55 6.88
C LEU A 84 -1.52 4.97 8.32
N ARG A 85 -1.02 6.19 8.52
CA ARG A 85 -0.80 6.78 9.87
C ARG A 85 -2.05 6.74 10.76
N GLU A 86 -3.23 6.94 10.18
CA GLU A 86 -4.49 6.97 10.93
C GLU A 86 -4.90 5.55 11.32
N PHE A 87 -4.66 4.58 10.45
CA PHE A 87 -4.85 3.18 10.77
C PHE A 87 -3.87 2.70 11.86
N LEU A 88 -2.58 3.04 11.73
CA LEU A 88 -1.56 2.72 12.73
C LEU A 88 -1.91 3.29 14.11
N ARG A 89 -2.44 4.52 14.16
CA ARG A 89 -2.94 5.13 15.41
C ARG A 89 -4.09 4.33 16.03
N ARG A 90 -5.01 3.80 15.22
CA ARG A 90 -6.19 3.04 15.69
C ARG A 90 -5.85 1.67 16.25
N VAL A 91 -4.86 1.01 15.68
CA VAL A 91 -4.38 -0.29 16.18
C VAL A 91 -3.37 -0.14 17.33
N GLY A 92 -3.05 1.09 17.74
CA GLY A 92 -2.09 1.37 18.80
C GLY A 92 -0.67 0.96 18.43
N ALA A 93 -0.23 1.24 17.20
CA ALA A 93 1.13 0.94 16.77
C ALA A 93 2.17 1.74 17.57
N ASP A 94 3.23 1.07 18.03
CA ASP A 94 4.41 1.75 18.57
C ASP A 94 5.16 2.46 17.44
N THR A 95 4.91 3.75 17.30
CA THR A 95 5.55 4.58 16.26
C THR A 95 7.03 4.86 16.51
N ARG A 96 7.61 4.36 17.62
CA ARG A 96 9.07 4.34 17.83
C ARG A 96 9.72 3.14 17.14
N ALA A 97 8.93 2.14 16.75
CA ALA A 97 9.42 1.01 15.98
C ALA A 97 10.00 1.48 14.65
N LYS A 98 11.00 0.77 14.14
CA LYS A 98 11.73 1.21 12.94
C LYS A 98 11.01 0.96 11.62
N TYR A 99 10.20 -0.09 11.53
CA TYR A 99 9.64 -0.57 10.26
C TYR A 99 8.18 -1.00 10.38
N VAL A 100 7.53 -1.01 9.22
CA VAL A 100 6.25 -1.68 8.98
C VAL A 100 6.46 -2.66 7.83
N TRP A 101 6.10 -3.92 8.05
CA TRP A 101 6.20 -5.00 7.08
C TRP A 101 4.82 -5.42 6.59
N PHE A 102 4.76 -5.82 5.32
CA PHE A 102 3.53 -6.22 4.63
C PHE A 102 3.70 -7.59 4.00
N ARG A 103 2.65 -8.41 4.07
CA ARG A 103 2.51 -9.66 3.32
C ARG A 103 1.27 -9.59 2.44
N CYS A 104 1.37 -10.16 1.24
CA CYS A 104 0.31 -10.17 0.24
C CYS A 104 -0.15 -11.59 -0.08
N ALA A 105 -1.32 -11.70 -0.71
CA ALA A 105 -1.98 -12.98 -0.97
C ALA A 105 -1.14 -13.94 -1.82
N GLU A 106 -0.38 -13.41 -2.78
CA GLU A 106 0.45 -14.15 -3.72
C GLU A 106 1.87 -14.48 -3.21
N GLY A 107 2.16 -14.19 -1.93
CA GLY A 107 3.47 -14.38 -1.33
C GLY A 107 4.43 -13.19 -1.48
N TYR A 108 3.99 -12.10 -2.14
CA TYR A 108 4.75 -10.85 -2.16
C TYR A 108 4.86 -10.25 -0.75
N SER A 109 6.03 -9.70 -0.41
CA SER A 109 6.25 -9.01 0.85
C SER A 109 7.14 -7.80 0.67
N THR A 110 7.04 -6.82 1.58
CA THR A 110 7.92 -5.65 1.56
C THR A 110 7.97 -4.97 2.94
N SER A 111 9.08 -4.31 3.25
CA SER A 111 9.25 -3.50 4.46
C SER A 111 9.38 -2.02 4.13
N ILE A 112 8.73 -1.12 4.86
CA ILE A 112 9.00 0.33 4.80
C ILE A 112 9.46 0.85 6.15
N ASP A 113 10.26 1.91 6.16
CA ASP A 113 10.59 2.62 7.39
C ASP A 113 9.35 3.30 7.98
N MET A 114 9.31 3.43 9.31
CA MET A 114 8.18 4.04 10.01
C MET A 114 7.91 5.48 9.54
N ALA A 115 8.93 6.24 9.14
CA ALA A 115 8.74 7.60 8.65
C ALA A 115 8.04 7.62 7.28
N THR A 116 8.27 6.62 6.42
CA THR A 116 7.45 6.38 5.22
C THR A 116 6.04 5.94 5.60
N ALA A 117 5.87 5.06 6.59
CA ALA A 117 4.54 4.60 7.01
C ALA A 117 3.66 5.74 7.56
N LEU A 118 4.27 6.67 8.29
CA LEU A 118 3.61 7.85 8.86
C LEU A 118 3.47 9.02 7.88
N HIS A 119 4.06 8.91 6.69
CA HIS A 119 4.02 9.96 5.69
C HIS A 119 2.55 10.31 5.33
N PRO A 120 2.19 11.60 5.22
CA PRO A 120 0.80 12.02 4.97
C PRO A 120 0.16 11.40 3.71
N GLN A 121 0.97 11.09 2.70
CA GLN A 121 0.50 10.49 1.45
C GLN A 121 0.66 8.96 1.37
N THR A 122 1.11 8.29 2.44
CA THR A 122 1.08 6.82 2.49
C THR A 122 -0.33 6.37 2.86
N GLN A 123 -0.96 5.61 1.97
CA GLN A 123 -2.40 5.35 2.01
C GLN A 123 -2.70 3.87 1.80
N MET A 124 -3.54 3.31 2.67
CA MET A 124 -4.26 2.08 2.42
C MET A 124 -5.37 2.41 1.42
N THR A 125 -5.25 1.88 0.21
CA THR A 125 -6.08 2.27 -0.93
C THR A 125 -7.09 1.19 -1.24
N PHE A 126 -8.33 1.62 -1.46
CA PHE A 126 -9.49 0.75 -1.71
C PHE A 126 -10.19 1.04 -3.02
N ARG A 127 -9.94 2.22 -3.61
CA ARG A 127 -10.57 2.67 -4.84
C ARG A 127 -9.57 3.25 -5.83
N PHE A 128 -9.85 3.05 -7.11
CA PHE A 128 -9.19 3.71 -8.22
C PHE A 128 -10.24 4.43 -9.07
N ASP A 129 -10.01 5.73 -9.30
CA ASP A 129 -10.89 6.58 -10.12
C ASP A 129 -12.36 6.57 -9.67
N GLY A 130 -12.60 6.48 -8.36
CA GLY A 130 -13.94 6.47 -7.76
C GLY A 130 -14.54 5.08 -7.58
N GLU A 131 -14.04 4.08 -8.28
CA GLU A 131 -14.53 2.70 -8.24
C GLU A 131 -13.71 1.83 -7.29
N ILE A 132 -14.32 0.78 -6.73
CA ILE A 132 -13.59 -0.24 -5.97
C ILE A 132 -12.44 -0.78 -6.82
N LEU A 133 -11.29 -1.04 -6.18
CA LEU A 133 -10.14 -1.58 -6.89
C LEU A 133 -10.55 -2.84 -7.68
N PRO A 134 -10.23 -2.91 -8.98
CA PRO A 134 -10.30 -4.18 -9.69
C PRO A 134 -9.16 -5.11 -9.21
N ARG A 135 -9.30 -6.41 -9.45
CA ARG A 135 -8.29 -7.44 -9.13
C ARG A 135 -6.87 -6.99 -9.52
N LYS A 136 -6.68 -6.58 -10.77
CA LYS A 136 -5.38 -6.14 -11.32
C LYS A 136 -4.69 -4.98 -10.59
N TYR A 137 -5.46 -4.17 -9.85
CA TYR A 137 -4.91 -3.06 -9.06
C TYR A 137 -4.80 -3.37 -7.58
N GLY A 138 -5.05 -4.61 -7.15
CA GLY A 138 -4.80 -5.07 -5.80
C GLY A 138 -6.04 -5.15 -4.91
N PHE A 139 -7.22 -5.43 -5.48
CA PHE A 139 -8.39 -5.75 -4.67
C PHE A 139 -8.07 -6.83 -3.61
N PRO A 140 -8.50 -6.70 -2.35
CA PRO A 140 -9.36 -5.63 -1.82
C PRO A 140 -8.62 -4.41 -1.29
N MET A 141 -7.31 -4.52 -1.05
CA MET A 141 -6.49 -3.42 -0.53
C MET A 141 -5.08 -3.46 -1.12
N LYS A 142 -4.61 -2.29 -1.57
CA LYS A 142 -3.22 -2.04 -1.89
C LYS A 142 -2.67 -0.92 -1.00
N LEU A 143 -1.35 -0.86 -0.86
CA LEU A 143 -0.70 0.32 -0.34
C LEU A 143 -0.33 1.28 -1.49
N ARG A 144 -0.45 2.58 -1.23
CA ARG A 144 -0.04 3.64 -2.14
C ARG A 144 0.91 4.59 -1.43
N MET A 145 2.09 4.79 -2.02
CA MET A 145 3.17 5.63 -1.53
C MET A 145 3.76 6.40 -2.72
N PRO A 146 3.32 7.64 -2.97
CA PRO A 146 3.75 8.42 -4.14
C PRO A 146 5.21 8.89 -4.06
N THR A 147 5.84 8.78 -2.88
CA THR A 147 7.26 9.06 -2.65
C THR A 147 8.17 7.84 -2.87
N LYS A 148 7.62 6.70 -3.32
CA LYS A 148 8.34 5.43 -3.53
C LYS A 148 8.11 4.88 -4.94
N LEU A 149 9.07 4.08 -5.42
CA LEU A 149 8.93 3.32 -6.66
C LEU A 149 7.77 2.30 -6.59
N GLY A 150 7.23 1.96 -7.76
CA GLY A 150 6.02 1.14 -7.91
C GLY A 150 6.06 -0.20 -7.18
N PHE A 151 7.20 -0.89 -7.15
CA PHE A 151 7.30 -2.18 -6.46
C PHE A 151 7.10 -2.06 -4.94
N LYS A 152 7.45 -0.92 -4.34
CA LYS A 152 7.19 -0.67 -2.91
C LYS A 152 5.72 -0.53 -2.58
N ASN A 153 4.81 -0.48 -3.55
CA ASN A 153 3.36 -0.28 -3.35
C ASN A 153 2.64 -1.65 -3.43
N PRO A 154 2.68 -2.49 -2.36
CA PRO A 154 2.15 -3.85 -2.40
C PRO A 154 0.66 -3.86 -2.72
N LYS A 155 0.22 -4.89 -3.43
CA LYS A 155 -1.17 -5.16 -3.81
C LYS A 155 -1.66 -6.37 -3.01
N HIS A 156 -2.98 -6.54 -2.89
CA HIS A 156 -3.57 -7.73 -2.25
C HIS A 156 -3.03 -7.96 -0.83
N VAL A 157 -2.88 -6.88 -0.06
CA VAL A 157 -2.25 -6.93 1.26
C VAL A 157 -3.12 -7.73 2.23
N MET A 158 -2.51 -8.69 2.93
CA MET A 158 -3.17 -9.59 3.89
C MET A 158 -2.71 -9.34 5.32
N GLU A 159 -1.51 -8.81 5.53
CA GLU A 159 -0.95 -8.58 6.86
C GLU A 159 -0.17 -7.27 6.93
N ILE A 160 -0.26 -6.60 8.08
CA ILE A 160 0.58 -5.47 8.46
C ILE A 160 1.22 -5.77 9.82
N ALA A 161 2.56 -5.75 9.88
CA ALA A 161 3.29 -5.96 11.13
C ALA A 161 4.22 -4.78 11.45
N VAL A 162 4.11 -4.24 12.67
CA VAL A 162 5.00 -3.18 13.18
C VAL A 162 6.20 -3.81 13.89
N THR A 163 7.43 -3.43 13.54
CA THR A 163 8.62 -4.16 14.02
C THR A 163 9.88 -3.29 14.06
N ASP A 164 10.78 -3.60 15.00
CA ASP A 164 12.13 -3.02 15.05
C ASP A 164 13.16 -3.72 14.16
N LYS A 165 12.79 -4.89 13.62
CA LYS A 165 13.65 -5.67 12.72
C LYS A 165 13.25 -5.42 11.28
N TYR A 166 14.23 -5.19 10.43
CA TYR A 166 14.02 -5.19 8.99
C TYR A 166 13.78 -6.63 8.53
N LEU A 167 12.59 -6.93 8.01
CA LEU A 167 12.16 -8.28 7.63
C LEU A 167 12.35 -8.58 6.13
N GLY A 168 13.06 -7.70 5.40
CA GLY A 168 13.27 -7.90 3.97
C GLY A 168 12.01 -7.61 3.15
N GLY A 169 11.95 -8.25 1.99
CA GLY A 169 10.86 -8.11 1.02
C GLY A 169 11.23 -8.78 -0.29
N TYR A 170 10.24 -9.13 -1.10
CA TYR A 170 10.43 -9.95 -2.30
C TYR A 170 11.52 -9.40 -3.24
N TRP A 171 11.51 -8.09 -3.53
CA TRP A 171 12.53 -7.49 -4.40
C TRP A 171 13.80 -7.12 -3.64
N GLU A 172 13.65 -6.71 -2.39
CA GLU A 172 14.77 -6.32 -1.53
C GLU A 172 15.71 -7.48 -1.26
N ASP A 173 15.17 -8.68 -1.08
CA ASP A 173 15.93 -9.93 -0.88
C ASP A 173 16.61 -10.39 -2.17
N GLN A 174 16.24 -9.81 -3.32
CA GLN A 174 16.88 -9.97 -4.62
C GLN A 174 17.87 -8.84 -4.94
N GLY A 175 18.19 -7.98 -3.97
CA GLY A 175 19.21 -6.93 -4.10
C GLY A 175 18.68 -5.57 -4.55
N TYR A 176 17.37 -5.39 -4.66
CA TYR A 176 16.80 -4.06 -4.92
C TYR A 176 17.03 -3.13 -3.72
N ASN A 177 17.16 -1.83 -3.98
CA ASN A 177 17.33 -0.86 -2.90
C ASN A 177 16.12 -0.88 -1.96
N TRP A 178 16.35 -1.12 -0.67
CA TRP A 178 15.27 -1.30 0.30
C TRP A 178 14.39 -0.04 0.49
N PHE A 179 15.01 1.14 0.36
CA PHE A 179 14.32 2.41 0.61
C PHE A 179 13.52 2.88 -0.61
N SER A 180 14.11 2.81 -1.81
CA SER A 180 13.53 3.13 -3.12
C SER A 180 12.62 4.37 -3.14
N GLY A 181 13.12 5.46 -2.54
CA GLY A 181 12.46 6.77 -2.55
C GLY A 181 12.73 7.59 -3.81
N ILE A 182 11.86 8.58 -4.05
CA ILE A 182 11.86 9.51 -5.20
C ILE A 182 11.76 10.96 -4.69
#